data_AF-A0A936DJ24-F1
#
_entry.id   AF-A0A936DJ24-F1
#
_cell.length_a   1.000
_cell.length_b   1.000
_cell.length_c   1.000
_cell.angle_alpha   90.00
_cell.angle_beta   90.00
_cell.angle_gamma   90.00
#
_symmetry.space_group_name_H-M   'P 1'
#
loop_
_entity.id
_entity.type
_entity.pdbx_description
1 polymer ?
#
loop_
_entity_poly.entity_id
_entity_poly.type
_entity_poly.pdbx_seq_one_letter_code
_entity_poly.pdbx_strand_id
1 'polypeptide(L)'
;MAPQLEFSDLETEVLGVPRRALVVTPAERIRVGRARLGGAEPTLPKASPLDDEIVRQVASWPRPVDVVLLRSWGGSEARSWAFEPDLDDDGTDELAYAIMRDQLAFYRDVLALGVHALVATDLSAREFDAMLRANTRLLRELTGRARGNAALLHDPADRWVLTHLTLWTTRPFDEFVLQGLPELFSLVDRHRDDLAALVEARRP
;
A
#
# COMPACT_ATOMS: atom_id res chain seq x y z
N MET A 1 -9.77 -22.98 -3.82
CA MET A 1 -9.67 -22.00 -2.72
C MET A 1 -10.41 -20.76 -3.18
N ALA A 2 -11.33 -20.21 -2.38
CA ALA A 2 -12.00 -18.95 -2.75
C ALA A 2 -10.97 -17.81 -2.77
N PRO A 3 -11.13 -16.80 -3.64
CA PRO A 3 -10.24 -15.64 -3.66
C PRO A 3 -10.40 -14.86 -2.35
N GLN A 4 -9.30 -14.38 -1.78
CA GLN A 4 -9.33 -13.56 -0.54
C GLN A 4 -9.62 -12.09 -0.85
N LEU A 5 -9.47 -11.68 -2.10
CA LEU A 5 -9.66 -10.33 -2.61
C LEU A 5 -10.65 -10.33 -3.78
N GLU A 6 -11.44 -9.27 -3.86
CA GLU A 6 -12.27 -8.91 -5.00
C GLU A 6 -11.70 -7.65 -5.65
N PHE A 7 -11.77 -7.59 -6.98
CA PHE A 7 -11.22 -6.49 -7.77
C PHE A 7 -12.31 -5.86 -8.62
N SER A 8 -12.38 -4.54 -8.64
CA SER A 8 -13.33 -3.82 -9.49
C SER A 8 -12.74 -2.53 -10.04
N ASP A 9 -13.18 -2.14 -11.23
CA ASP A 9 -12.88 -0.82 -11.79
C ASP A 9 -13.65 0.28 -11.05
N LEU A 10 -12.96 1.38 -10.79
CA LEU A 10 -13.57 2.66 -10.49
C LEU A 10 -13.17 3.65 -11.58
N GLU A 11 -14.13 4.00 -12.43
CA GLU A 11 -13.97 5.07 -13.42
C GLU A 11 -14.56 6.36 -12.85
N THR A 12 -13.81 7.45 -12.98
CA THR A 12 -14.26 8.79 -12.60
C THR A 12 -13.70 9.82 -13.58
N GLU A 13 -14.19 11.04 -13.53
CA GLU A 13 -13.67 12.15 -14.32
C GLU A 13 -13.11 13.21 -13.37
N VAL A 14 -11.87 13.62 -13.60
CA VAL A 14 -11.22 14.69 -12.84
C VAL A 14 -10.80 15.77 -13.82
N LEU A 15 -11.38 16.96 -13.69
CA LEU A 15 -11.12 18.12 -14.56
C LEU A 15 -11.29 17.80 -16.07
N GLY A 16 -12.31 17.02 -16.44
CA GLY A 16 -12.54 16.65 -17.84
C GLY A 16 -11.71 15.47 -18.35
N VAL A 17 -10.84 14.89 -17.51
CA VAL A 17 -9.98 13.77 -17.88
C VAL A 17 -10.50 12.48 -17.25
N PRO A 18 -10.77 11.42 -18.03
CA PRO A 18 -11.11 10.11 -17.50
C PRO A 18 -9.96 9.56 -16.65
N ARG A 19 -10.28 9.16 -15.43
CA ARG A 19 -9.36 8.57 -14.45
C ARG A 19 -9.86 7.20 -14.03
N ARG A 20 -8.91 6.35 -13.66
CA ARG A 20 -9.16 4.96 -13.27
C ARG A 20 -8.44 4.65 -11.99
N ALA A 21 -9.14 3.97 -11.11
CA ALA A 21 -8.53 3.29 -9.99
C ALA A 21 -8.96 1.83 -9.98
N LEU A 22 -8.03 0.95 -9.60
CA LEU A 22 -8.34 -0.44 -9.28
C LEU A 22 -8.74 -0.50 -7.80
N VAL A 23 -9.96 -0.93 -7.53
CA VAL A 23 -10.44 -1.14 -6.15
C VAL A 23 -10.21 -2.58 -5.76
N VAL A 24 -9.54 -2.77 -4.63
CA VAL A 24 -9.28 -4.07 -4.01
C VAL A 24 -10.08 -4.15 -2.72
N THR A 25 -10.98 -5.13 -2.64
CA THR A 25 -11.87 -5.33 -1.49
C THR A 25 -11.65 -6.71 -0.89
N PRO A 26 -11.56 -6.87 0.45
CA PRO A 26 -11.55 -8.17 1.07
C PRO A 26 -12.81 -8.98 0.69
N ALA A 27 -12.61 -10.19 0.20
CA ALA A 27 -13.67 -11.17 -0.02
C ALA A 27 -14.01 -11.92 1.28
N GLU A 28 -13.08 -11.93 2.24
CA GLU A 28 -13.20 -12.57 3.54
C GLU A 28 -12.59 -11.73 4.66
N ARG A 29 -12.65 -12.25 5.89
CA ARG A 29 -12.06 -11.61 7.06
C ARG A 29 -10.57 -11.92 7.12
N ILE A 30 -9.75 -10.89 6.94
CA ILE A 30 -8.29 -10.95 7.02
C ILE A 30 -7.88 -10.30 8.36
N ARG A 31 -7.20 -11.06 9.22
CA ARG A 31 -6.60 -10.55 10.45
C ARG A 31 -5.11 -10.76 10.42
N VAL A 32 -4.38 -9.67 10.62
CA VAL A 32 -2.92 -9.67 10.58
C VAL A 32 -2.42 -9.55 12.01
N GLY A 33 -1.54 -10.47 12.38
CA GLY A 33 -1.25 -10.78 13.77
C GLY A 33 0.20 -11.09 14.06
N ARG A 34 0.46 -11.55 15.29
CA ARG A 34 1.83 -11.89 15.75
C ARG A 34 2.51 -12.98 14.92
N ALA A 35 1.74 -13.80 14.21
CA ALA A 35 2.29 -14.78 13.26
C ALA A 35 3.19 -14.12 12.18
N ARG A 36 2.96 -12.85 11.83
CA ARG A 36 3.83 -12.08 10.94
C ARG A 36 5.14 -11.60 11.60
N LEU A 37 5.16 -11.51 12.93
CA LEU A 37 6.35 -11.11 13.71
C LEU A 37 7.33 -12.27 13.96
N GLY A 38 6.89 -13.52 13.78
CA GLY A 38 7.65 -14.72 14.14
C GLY A 38 8.86 -15.08 13.24
N GLY A 39 9.20 -14.26 12.25
CA GLY A 39 10.41 -14.43 11.44
C GLY A 39 11.66 -13.99 12.20
N ALA A 40 12.38 -14.93 12.80
CA ALA A 40 13.53 -14.68 13.68
C ALA A 40 14.81 -14.15 12.99
N GLU A 41 14.79 -13.85 11.69
CA GLU A 41 15.87 -13.16 11.01
C GLU A 41 15.32 -12.03 10.14
N PRO A 42 16.02 -10.90 9.99
CA PRO A 42 15.71 -9.89 8.98
C PRO A 42 16.02 -10.50 7.61
N THR A 43 15.09 -11.31 7.12
CA THR A 43 15.09 -11.78 5.74
C THR A 43 14.75 -10.61 4.82
N LEU A 44 15.17 -10.68 3.56
CA LEU A 44 14.77 -9.73 2.52
C LEU A 44 13.25 -9.53 2.54
N PRO A 45 12.75 -8.29 2.30
CA PRO A 45 11.33 -8.03 2.15
C PRO A 45 10.71 -9.05 1.18
N LYS A 46 9.69 -9.78 1.63
CA LYS A 46 9.00 -10.76 0.81
C LYS A 46 7.53 -10.38 0.71
N ALA A 47 7.07 -10.15 -0.52
CA ALA A 47 5.67 -9.96 -0.82
C ALA A 47 4.85 -11.17 -0.32
N SER A 48 3.70 -10.89 0.31
CA SER A 48 2.78 -11.94 0.71
C SER A 48 1.97 -12.45 -0.49
N PRO A 49 1.34 -13.64 -0.42
CA PRO A 49 0.52 -14.15 -1.51
C PRO A 49 -0.60 -13.20 -1.95
N LEU A 50 -1.10 -12.36 -1.04
CA LEU A 50 -2.07 -11.31 -1.32
C LEU A 50 -1.46 -10.16 -2.14
N ASP A 51 -0.25 -9.77 -1.78
CA ASP A 51 0.49 -8.72 -2.50
C ASP A 51 0.82 -9.19 -3.93
N ASP A 52 1.24 -10.45 -4.09
CA ASP A 52 1.46 -11.08 -5.41
C ASP A 52 0.18 -11.11 -6.26
N GLU A 53 -0.97 -11.36 -5.63
CA GLU A 53 -2.27 -11.34 -6.30
C GLU A 53 -2.60 -9.93 -6.81
N ILE A 54 -2.39 -8.91 -5.99
CA ILE A 54 -2.59 -7.50 -6.40
C ILE A 54 -1.65 -7.14 -7.56
N VAL A 55 -0.36 -7.47 -7.47
CA VAL A 55 0.61 -7.20 -8.55
C VAL A 55 0.20 -7.88 -9.85
N ARG A 56 -0.16 -9.16 -9.81
CA ARG A 56 -0.67 -9.88 -10.99
C ARG A 56 -1.92 -9.23 -11.56
N GLN A 57 -2.83 -8.79 -10.70
CA GLN A 57 -4.07 -8.18 -11.14
C GLN A 57 -3.84 -6.82 -11.79
N VAL A 58 -2.96 -5.98 -11.22
CA VAL A 58 -2.54 -4.71 -11.84
C VAL A 58 -1.87 -4.95 -13.19
N ALA A 59 -0.94 -5.91 -13.27
CA ALA A 59 -0.18 -6.18 -14.49
C ALA A 59 -1.03 -6.74 -15.63
N SER A 60 -2.08 -7.51 -15.31
CA SER A 60 -3.00 -8.11 -16.28
C SER A 60 -4.25 -7.27 -16.54
N TRP A 61 -4.38 -6.11 -15.89
CA TRP A 61 -5.58 -5.30 -16.01
C TRP A 61 -5.75 -4.80 -17.45
N PRO A 62 -6.97 -4.78 -18.02
CA PRO A 62 -7.17 -4.47 -19.44
C PRO A 62 -6.68 -3.08 -19.89
N ARG A 63 -6.45 -2.17 -18.94
CA ARG A 63 -6.00 -0.79 -19.17
C ARG A 63 -5.03 -0.39 -18.05
N PRO A 64 -4.15 0.61 -18.28
CA PRO A 64 -3.26 1.12 -17.25
C PRO A 64 -4.02 1.57 -16.00
N VAL A 65 -3.47 1.24 -14.83
CA VAL A 65 -4.00 1.60 -13.52
C VAL A 65 -3.13 2.70 -12.93
N ASP A 66 -3.69 3.89 -12.74
CA ASP A 66 -2.95 5.02 -12.15
C ASP A 66 -2.92 4.95 -10.62
N VAL A 67 -4.02 4.47 -10.01
CA VAL A 67 -4.23 4.41 -8.55
C VAL A 67 -4.82 3.06 -8.16
N VAL A 68 -4.36 2.50 -7.04
CA VAL A 68 -4.95 1.32 -6.42
C VAL A 68 -5.58 1.73 -5.08
N LEU A 69 -6.86 1.40 -4.88
CA LEU A 69 -7.61 1.67 -3.64
C LEU A 69 -7.83 0.36 -2.89
N LEU A 70 -7.22 0.22 -1.72
CA LEU A 70 -7.36 -0.92 -0.83
C LEU A 70 -8.44 -0.61 0.22
N ARG A 71 -9.57 -1.31 0.16
CA ARG A 71 -10.62 -1.15 1.16
C ARG A 71 -10.31 -2.02 2.36
N SER A 72 -10.24 -1.45 3.55
CA SER A 72 -10.16 -2.27 4.77
C SER A 72 -11.53 -2.85 5.15
N TRP A 73 -12.61 -2.29 4.61
CA TRP A 73 -13.99 -2.71 4.87
C TRP A 73 -14.79 -2.93 3.58
N GLY A 74 -15.26 -4.17 3.38
CA GLY A 74 -16.10 -4.59 2.26
C GLY A 74 -17.61 -4.55 2.53
N GLY A 75 -18.06 -3.85 3.57
CA GLY A 75 -19.48 -3.72 3.93
C GLY A 75 -19.95 -4.63 5.08
N SER A 76 -19.12 -5.58 5.53
CA SER A 76 -19.41 -6.43 6.70
C SER A 76 -18.13 -6.90 7.40
N GLU A 77 -18.23 -7.34 8.66
CA GLU A 77 -17.06 -7.81 9.42
C GLU A 77 -16.45 -9.08 8.82
N ALA A 78 -17.29 -9.89 8.16
CA ALA A 78 -16.87 -11.06 7.40
C ALA A 78 -16.02 -10.71 6.17
N ARG A 79 -15.95 -9.43 5.78
CA ARG A 79 -15.22 -8.91 4.62
C ARG A 79 -14.40 -7.70 5.04
N SER A 80 -13.43 -7.93 5.92
CA SER A 80 -12.66 -6.86 6.53
C SER A 80 -11.20 -7.23 6.71
N TRP A 81 -10.32 -6.25 6.53
CA TRP A 81 -8.92 -6.32 6.90
C TRP A 81 -8.73 -5.53 8.19
N ALA A 82 -8.01 -6.10 9.16
CA ALA A 82 -7.65 -5.41 10.39
C ALA A 82 -6.47 -6.09 11.08
N PHE A 83 -5.89 -5.42 12.06
CA PHE A 83 -4.99 -6.08 13.01
C PHE A 83 -5.75 -7.04 13.95
N GLU A 84 -5.02 -8.00 14.50
CA GLU A 84 -5.53 -8.84 15.60
C GLU A 84 -5.91 -7.94 16.80
N PRO A 85 -7.13 -8.10 17.35
CA PRO A 85 -7.65 -7.17 18.35
C PRO A 85 -6.91 -7.23 19.69
N ASP A 86 -6.31 -8.38 20.02
CA ASP A 86 -5.59 -8.69 21.25
C ASP A 86 -4.12 -8.25 21.25
N LEU A 87 -3.64 -7.67 20.15
CA LEU A 87 -2.34 -6.99 20.14
C LEU A 87 -2.36 -5.81 21.12
N ASP A 88 -1.29 -5.68 21.90
CA ASP A 88 -0.97 -4.48 22.67
C ASP A 88 -0.42 -3.37 21.76
N ASP A 89 -0.22 -2.17 22.30
CA ASP A 89 0.28 -1.02 21.54
C ASP A 89 1.67 -1.30 20.96
N ASP A 90 2.59 -1.86 21.76
CA ASP A 90 3.93 -2.24 21.30
C ASP A 90 3.88 -3.29 20.18
N GLY A 91 3.04 -4.33 20.35
CA GLY A 91 2.85 -5.35 19.32
C GLY A 91 2.20 -4.80 18.05
N THR A 92 1.35 -3.79 18.18
CA THR A 92 0.73 -3.08 17.04
C THR A 92 1.77 -2.31 16.24
N ASP A 93 2.65 -1.58 16.92
CA ASP A 93 3.68 -0.77 16.29
C ASP A 93 4.75 -1.62 15.62
N GLU A 94 5.19 -2.70 16.28
CA GLU A 94 6.15 -3.65 15.67
C GLU A 94 5.52 -4.41 14.50
N LEU A 95 4.24 -4.76 14.58
CA LEU A 95 3.53 -5.38 13.46
C LEU A 95 3.41 -4.44 12.27
N ALA A 96 3.00 -3.20 12.49
CA ALA A 96 2.91 -2.21 11.41
C ALA A 96 4.28 -1.95 10.76
N TYR A 97 5.34 -1.87 11.57
CA TYR A 97 6.71 -1.75 11.07
C TYR A 97 7.13 -2.96 10.22
N ALA A 98 6.87 -4.18 10.70
CA ALA A 98 7.18 -5.40 9.96
C ALA A 98 6.41 -5.47 8.63
N ILE A 99 5.10 -5.18 8.65
CA ILE A 99 4.26 -5.13 7.44
C ILE A 99 4.83 -4.14 6.43
N MET A 100 5.08 -2.90 6.85
CA MET A 100 5.58 -1.85 5.95
C MET A 100 6.94 -2.21 5.35
N ARG A 101 7.84 -2.76 6.16
CA ARG A 101 9.16 -3.20 5.70
C ARG A 101 9.04 -4.32 4.67
N ASP A 102 8.20 -5.32 4.95
CA ASP A 102 8.06 -6.50 4.09
C ASP A 102 7.31 -6.16 2.79
N GLN A 103 6.40 -5.19 2.82
CA GLN A 103 5.66 -4.70 1.65
C GLN A 103 6.47 -3.77 0.73
N LEU A 104 7.70 -3.36 1.08
CA LEU A 104 8.52 -2.55 0.18
C LEU A 104 8.77 -3.24 -1.18
N ALA A 105 8.98 -4.56 -1.20
CA ALA A 105 9.11 -5.31 -2.45
C ALA A 105 7.84 -5.21 -3.30
N PHE A 106 6.69 -5.45 -2.68
CA PHE A 106 5.37 -5.29 -3.32
C PHE A 106 5.18 -3.87 -3.88
N TYR A 107 5.49 -2.85 -3.10
CA TYR A 107 5.35 -1.47 -3.53
C TYR A 107 6.25 -1.13 -4.73
N ARG A 108 7.48 -1.65 -4.78
CA ARG A 108 8.37 -1.49 -5.94
C ARG A 108 7.80 -2.16 -7.19
N ASP A 109 7.21 -3.35 -7.05
CA ASP A 109 6.61 -4.06 -8.17
C ASP A 109 5.39 -3.31 -8.73
N VAL A 110 4.53 -2.80 -7.85
CA VAL A 110 3.39 -1.95 -8.24
C VAL A 110 3.84 -0.64 -8.88
N LEU A 111 4.88 0.00 -8.32
CA LEU A 111 5.50 1.20 -8.89
C LEU A 111 6.05 0.95 -10.31
N ALA A 112 6.70 -0.19 -10.53
CA ALA A 112 7.25 -0.58 -11.83
C ALA A 112 6.16 -0.81 -12.90
N LEU A 113 4.92 -1.10 -12.48
CA LEU A 113 3.75 -1.19 -13.35
C LEU A 113 3.13 0.19 -13.68
N GLY A 114 3.72 1.28 -13.18
CA GLY A 114 3.26 2.65 -13.45
C GLY A 114 2.13 3.13 -12.54
N VAL A 115 1.86 2.43 -11.43
CA VAL A 115 0.91 2.90 -10.42
C VAL A 115 1.55 4.05 -9.63
N HIS A 116 0.83 5.15 -9.51
CA HIS A 116 1.30 6.38 -8.88
C HIS A 116 0.91 6.48 -7.40
N ALA A 117 -0.18 5.81 -6.99
CA ALA A 117 -0.61 5.79 -5.60
C ALA A 117 -1.31 4.49 -5.22
N LEU A 118 -1.06 4.05 -3.99
CA LEU A 118 -1.76 2.99 -3.27
C LEU A 118 -2.40 3.63 -2.04
N VAL A 119 -3.72 3.56 -1.93
CA VAL A 119 -4.47 4.17 -0.82
C VAL A 119 -5.24 3.12 -0.05
N ALA A 120 -5.01 3.00 1.25
CA ALA A 120 -5.87 2.21 2.12
C ALA A 120 -6.95 3.09 2.76
N THR A 121 -8.21 2.71 2.57
CA THR A 121 -9.39 3.37 3.18
C THR A 121 -9.99 2.51 4.28
N ASP A 122 -10.95 3.10 5.02
CA ASP A 122 -11.73 2.42 6.05
C ASP A 122 -10.91 1.86 7.22
N LEU A 123 -9.71 2.39 7.45
CA LEU A 123 -8.88 1.98 8.58
C LEU A 123 -9.45 2.48 9.89
N SER A 124 -9.28 1.72 10.97
CA SER A 124 -9.46 2.27 12.31
C SER A 124 -8.37 3.29 12.62
N ALA A 125 -8.63 4.18 13.58
CA ALA A 125 -7.61 5.12 14.06
C ALA A 125 -6.34 4.40 14.54
N ARG A 126 -6.50 3.24 15.19
CA ARG A 126 -5.41 2.40 15.67
C ARG A 126 -4.49 1.95 14.54
N GLU A 127 -5.05 1.41 13.46
CA GLU A 127 -4.27 0.94 12.31
C GLU A 127 -3.63 2.10 11.55
N PHE A 128 -4.39 3.18 11.33
CA PHE A 128 -3.88 4.38 10.68
C PHE A 128 -2.65 4.95 11.41
N ASP A 129 -2.76 5.14 12.72
CA ASP A 129 -1.68 5.70 13.53
C ASP A 129 -0.44 4.81 13.55
N ALA A 130 -0.63 3.49 13.64
CA ALA A 130 0.45 2.52 13.61
C ALA A 130 1.19 2.50 12.27
N MET A 131 0.45 2.49 11.15
CA MET A 131 1.04 2.55 9.80
C MET A 131 1.79 3.87 9.57
N LEU A 132 1.26 4.99 10.06
CA LEU A 132 1.93 6.29 9.98
C LEU A 132 3.26 6.31 10.78
N ARG A 133 3.26 5.74 12.00
CA ARG A 133 4.48 5.59 12.82
C ARG A 133 5.50 4.68 12.14
N ALA A 134 5.06 3.54 11.61
CA ALA A 134 5.89 2.60 10.86
C ALA A 134 6.55 3.27 9.63
N ASN A 135 5.76 3.97 8.82
CA ASN A 135 6.27 4.72 7.66
C ASN A 135 7.32 5.77 8.07
N THR A 136 7.03 6.53 9.13
CA THR A 136 7.94 7.54 9.66
C THR A 136 9.25 6.93 10.17
N ARG A 137 9.17 5.78 10.87
CA ARG A 137 10.34 5.04 11.34
C ARG A 137 11.20 4.55 10.18
N LEU A 138 10.60 3.92 9.17
CA LEU A 138 11.33 3.45 7.98
C LEU A 138 11.97 4.60 7.20
N LEU A 139 11.27 5.72 7.00
CA LEU A 139 11.86 6.90 6.36
C LEU A 139 13.08 7.45 7.12
N ARG A 140 13.07 7.40 8.46
CA ARG A 140 14.23 7.79 9.29
C ARG A 140 15.39 6.81 9.11
N GLU A 141 15.10 5.52 9.05
CA GLU A 141 16.11 4.49 8.80
C GLU A 141 16.75 4.62 7.41
N LEU A 142 15.98 5.01 6.39
CA LEU A 142 16.48 5.31 5.04
C LEU A 142 17.37 6.56 4.98
N THR A 143 17.11 7.57 5.80
CA THR A 143 17.80 8.87 5.76
C THR A 143 18.99 8.96 6.72
N GLY A 144 18.99 8.14 7.77
CA GLY A 144 20.10 8.06 8.71
C GLY A 144 21.32 7.35 8.10
N ARG A 145 22.52 7.75 8.51
CA ARG A 145 23.72 6.88 8.44
C ARG A 145 23.57 5.75 9.46
N ALA A 146 22.58 4.87 9.30
CA ALA A 146 22.31 3.82 10.26
C ALA A 146 23.34 2.68 10.10
N ARG A 147 24.10 2.41 11.17
CA ARG A 147 24.92 1.18 11.29
C ARG A 147 23.97 0.01 11.58
N GLY A 148 23.97 -1.05 10.76
CA GLY A 148 23.15 -2.26 10.93
C GLY A 148 22.43 -2.71 9.66
N ASN A 149 21.32 -3.44 9.81
CA ASN A 149 20.49 -4.04 8.74
C ASN A 149 19.90 -3.05 7.69
N ALA A 150 20.25 -1.77 7.77
CA ALA A 150 19.93 -0.73 6.79
C ALA A 150 20.43 -1.07 5.36
N ALA A 151 21.41 -1.97 5.23
CA ALA A 151 21.91 -2.47 3.96
C ALA A 151 20.82 -3.07 3.04
N LEU A 152 19.69 -3.54 3.61
CA LEU A 152 18.59 -4.18 2.87
C LEU A 152 17.54 -3.17 2.34
N LEU A 153 17.62 -1.90 2.75
CA LEU A 153 16.68 -0.82 2.43
C LEU A 153 17.33 0.24 1.52
N HIS A 154 18.12 -0.18 0.53
CA HIS A 154 18.88 0.75 -0.33
C HIS A 154 18.38 0.81 -1.77
N ASP A 155 17.16 0.35 -2.03
CA ASP A 155 16.56 0.64 -3.33
C ASP A 155 16.22 2.14 -3.39
N PRO A 156 16.75 2.92 -4.35
CA PRO A 156 16.42 4.34 -4.48
C PRO A 156 14.91 4.62 -4.57
N ALA A 157 14.12 3.64 -5.02
CA ALA A 157 12.67 3.74 -5.07
C ALA A 157 12.00 3.67 -3.70
N ASP A 158 12.63 3.11 -2.65
CA ASP A 158 12.02 3.01 -1.32
C ASP A 158 11.68 4.38 -0.74
N ARG A 159 12.58 5.34 -0.94
CA ARG A 159 12.33 6.73 -0.53
C ARG A 159 11.11 7.28 -1.26
N TRP A 160 11.00 7.03 -2.56
CA TRP A 160 9.85 7.48 -3.34
C TRP A 160 8.56 6.82 -2.85
N VAL A 161 8.58 5.50 -2.66
CA VAL A 161 7.45 4.70 -2.18
C VAL A 161 6.90 5.26 -0.87
N LEU A 162 7.76 5.38 0.14
CA LEU A 162 7.35 5.80 1.49
C LEU A 162 6.97 7.29 1.58
N THR A 163 7.37 8.10 0.60
CA THR A 163 7.05 9.54 0.58
C THR A 163 5.81 9.84 -0.26
N HIS A 164 5.59 9.12 -1.36
CA HIS A 164 4.63 9.52 -2.39
C HIS A 164 3.65 8.42 -2.80
N LEU A 165 4.04 7.14 -2.72
CA LEU A 165 3.20 6.05 -3.24
C LEU A 165 2.11 5.64 -2.24
N THR A 166 2.45 5.49 -0.95
CA THR A 166 1.54 4.91 0.04
C THR A 166 0.78 5.97 0.82
N LEU A 167 -0.55 5.86 0.84
CA LEU A 167 -1.45 6.72 1.60
C LEU A 167 -2.41 5.86 2.44
N TRP A 168 -2.72 6.32 3.65
CA TRP A 168 -3.68 5.67 4.54
C TRP A 168 -4.69 6.69 5.01
N THR A 169 -5.94 6.28 5.20
CA THR A 169 -6.97 7.14 5.75
C THR A 169 -8.00 6.36 6.56
N THR A 170 -8.49 7.01 7.62
CA THR A 170 -9.65 6.54 8.38
C THR A 170 -10.98 6.90 7.69
N ARG A 171 -10.92 7.69 6.60
CA ARG A 171 -12.10 8.09 5.85
C ARG A 171 -12.76 6.86 5.20
N PRO A 172 -14.11 6.74 5.26
CA PRO A 172 -14.83 5.69 4.55
C PRO A 172 -14.56 5.74 3.05
N PHE A 173 -14.53 4.59 2.39
CA PHE A 173 -14.24 4.46 0.96
C PHE A 173 -15.08 5.42 0.09
N ASP A 174 -16.40 5.43 0.28
CA ASP A 174 -17.30 6.24 -0.55
C ASP A 174 -17.02 7.75 -0.40
N GLU A 175 -16.72 8.21 0.82
CA GLU A 175 -16.36 9.60 1.08
C GLU A 175 -14.99 9.93 0.46
N PHE A 176 -14.02 9.01 0.55
CA PHE A 176 -12.71 9.21 -0.07
C PHE A 176 -12.81 9.29 -1.59
N VAL A 177 -13.60 8.41 -2.22
CA VAL A 177 -13.86 8.44 -3.67
C VAL A 177 -14.45 9.78 -4.11
N LEU A 178 -15.39 10.33 -3.35
CA LEU A 178 -16.05 11.59 -3.70
C LEU A 178 -15.16 12.82 -3.49
N GLN A 179 -14.37 12.84 -2.41
CA GLN A 179 -13.68 14.07 -1.97
C GLN A 179 -12.15 13.99 -2.07
N GLY A 180 -11.56 12.85 -1.73
CA GLY A 180 -10.10 12.69 -1.69
C GLY A 180 -9.49 12.23 -3.02
N LEU A 181 -10.17 11.35 -3.74
CA LEU A 181 -9.66 10.78 -4.98
C LEU A 181 -9.41 11.83 -6.09
N PRO A 182 -10.25 12.86 -6.28
CA PRO A 182 -9.95 13.92 -7.24
C PRO A 182 -8.67 14.71 -6.91
N GLU A 183 -8.43 14.99 -5.63
CA GLU A 183 -7.21 15.65 -5.17
C GLU A 183 -5.98 14.76 -5.37
N LEU A 184 -6.14 13.45 -5.12
CA LEU A 184 -5.09 12.47 -5.38
C LEU A 184 -4.73 12.41 -6.86
N PHE A 185 -5.70 12.39 -7.77
CA PHE A 185 -5.40 12.42 -9.21
C PHE A 185 -4.67 13.70 -9.63
N SER A 186 -4.96 14.83 -8.97
CA SER A 186 -4.22 16.07 -9.19
C SER A 186 -2.76 15.96 -8.72
N LEU A 187 -2.51 15.25 -7.61
CA LEU A 187 -1.16 14.91 -7.14
C LEU A 187 -0.43 13.96 -8.10
N VAL A 188 -1.13 12.93 -8.59
CA VAL A 188 -0.61 11.98 -9.58
C VAL A 188 -0.13 12.71 -10.82
N ASP A 189 -0.90 13.67 -11.34
CA ASP A 189 -0.51 14.45 -12.51
C ASP A 189 0.75 15.29 -12.25
N ARG A 190 0.95 15.82 -11.03
CA ARG A 190 2.16 16.56 -10.66
C ARG A 190 3.42 15.71 -10.62
N HIS A 191 3.29 14.43 -10.28
CA HIS A 191 4.42 13.51 -10.12
C HIS A 191 4.56 12.51 -11.28
N ARG A 192 3.76 12.67 -12.33
CA ARG A 192 3.71 11.74 -13.47
C ARG A 192 5.07 11.60 -14.16
N ASP A 193 5.73 12.72 -14.45
CA ASP A 193 7.02 12.74 -15.14
C ASP A 193 8.14 12.20 -14.24
N ASP A 194 8.11 12.54 -12.94
CA ASP A 194 9.05 12.00 -11.95
C ASP A 194 8.94 10.47 -11.85
N LEU A 195 7.71 9.95 -11.82
CA LEU A 195 7.48 8.50 -11.80
C LEU A 195 7.94 7.84 -13.10
N ALA A 196 7.61 8.42 -14.25
CA ALA A 196 8.03 7.88 -15.55
C ALA A 196 9.56 7.77 -15.63
N ALA A 197 10.29 8.79 -15.17
CA ALA A 197 11.74 8.76 -15.10
C ALA A 197 12.27 7.68 -14.14
N LEU A 198 11.63 7.53 -12.97
CA LEU A 198 11.98 6.51 -11.98
C LEU A 198 11.76 5.09 -12.50
N VAL A 199 10.65 4.85 -13.23
CA VAL A 199 10.34 3.54 -13.83
C VAL A 199 11.29 3.23 -14.99
N GLU A 200 11.58 4.21 -15.85
CA GLU A 200 12.50 4.02 -16.98
C GLU A 200 13.91 3.67 -16.50
N ALA A 201 14.41 4.33 -15.45
CA ALA A 201 15.71 4.03 -14.83
C ALA A 201 15.81 2.61 -14.25
N ARG A 202 14.70 1.88 -14.11
CA ARG A 202 14.62 0.51 -13.60
C ARG A 202 14.40 -0.54 -14.70
N ARG A 203 14.20 -0.14 -15.96
CA ARG A 203 14.10 -1.11 -17.06
C ARG A 203 15.48 -1.77 -17.29
N PRO A 204 15.53 -3.10 -17.47
CA PRO A 204 16.78 -3.85 -17.63
C PRO A 204 17.55 -3.48 -18.90
#